data_AF-A0A949NXS4-F1
#
_entry.id   AF-A0A949NXS4-F1
#
_cell.length_a   1.000
_cell.length_b   1.000
_cell.length_c   1.000
_cell.angle_alpha   90.00
_cell.angle_beta   90.00
_cell.angle_gamma   90.00
#
_symmetry.space_group_name_H-M   'P 1'
#
loop_
_entity.id
_entity.type
_entity.pdbx_description
1 polymer ?
#
loop_
_entity_poly.entity_id
_entity_poly.type
_entity_poly.pdbx_seq_one_letter_code
_entity_poly.pdbx_strand_id
1 'polypeptide(L)'
;MPRLKREKSATGIYHVMLRGNNKNRIFELEQDKGKLYNILKEVKDEYSFKLYAYCIMNNHCHLLVKEEDIPINEFMKMINQKYAVYYNRNRNKVGHVFQDRFRSEPVEDDSYFLGLVRYIHLNPVEAKLVDDPYQYKWCSYKEYFYETPLMIDSEFVKTNICPERENFRKNFINLHRGDDENLYLDTYETKEARKTKIAERVFHNNGGVNEKSIKRLKDNTGMTFRDIARVANISINMVNKFLNL
;
A
#
# COMPACT_ATOMS: atom_id res chain seq x y z
N MET A 1 0.86 -7.77 -23.83
CA MET A 1 1.36 -8.96 -23.10
C MET A 1 0.16 -9.66 -22.46
N PRO A 2 0.10 -11.01 -22.50
CA PRO A 2 -0.91 -11.76 -21.75
C PRO A 2 -0.80 -11.47 -20.26
N ARG A 3 -1.95 -11.39 -19.58
CA ARG A 3 -1.99 -11.12 -18.14
C ARG A 3 -1.39 -12.28 -17.36
N LEU A 4 -0.54 -11.97 -16.39
CA LEU A 4 -0.05 -12.95 -15.42
C LEU A 4 -1.18 -13.33 -14.45
N LYS A 5 -1.20 -14.61 -14.05
CA LYS A 5 -2.10 -15.11 -13.00
C LYS A 5 -1.72 -14.45 -11.67
N ARG A 6 -2.71 -14.08 -10.85
CA ARG A 6 -2.47 -13.55 -9.51
C ARG A 6 -1.77 -14.63 -8.67
N GLU A 7 -0.75 -14.23 -7.94
CA GLU A 7 -0.10 -15.06 -6.93
C GLU A 7 -1.04 -15.24 -5.73
N LYS A 8 -1.21 -16.48 -5.27
CA LYS A 8 -2.00 -16.77 -4.08
C LYS A 8 -1.13 -16.55 -2.85
N SER A 9 -1.66 -15.86 -1.86
CA SER A 9 -0.98 -15.67 -0.58
C SER A 9 -1.15 -16.90 0.31
N ALA A 10 -0.11 -17.28 1.04
CA ALA A 10 -0.18 -18.35 2.04
C ALA A 10 -0.85 -17.86 3.35
N THR A 11 -0.63 -16.60 3.73
CA THR A 11 -1.36 -15.96 4.85
C THR A 11 -2.79 -15.55 4.51
N GLY A 12 -3.12 -15.50 3.21
CA GLY A 12 -4.37 -14.93 2.67
C GLY A 12 -4.42 -13.40 2.74
N ILE A 13 -3.30 -12.74 3.07
CA ILE A 13 -3.22 -11.28 3.22
C ILE A 13 -2.66 -10.66 1.93
N TYR A 14 -3.26 -9.57 1.50
CA TYR A 14 -2.87 -8.87 0.27
C TYR A 14 -2.80 -7.36 0.46
N HIS A 15 -1.77 -6.77 -0.15
CA HIS A 15 -1.77 -5.34 -0.48
C HIS A 15 -2.54 -5.15 -1.79
N VAL A 16 -3.65 -4.44 -1.76
CA VAL A 16 -4.46 -4.12 -2.93
C VAL A 16 -4.30 -2.66 -3.32
N MET A 17 -4.25 -2.39 -4.62
CA MET A 17 -4.32 -1.05 -5.17
C MET A 17 -5.34 -0.92 -6.31
N LEU A 18 -6.19 0.09 -6.19
CA LEU A 18 -7.13 0.55 -7.22
C LEU A 18 -6.61 1.85 -7.82
N ARG A 19 -6.62 2.02 -9.14
CA ARG A 19 -6.20 3.28 -9.80
C ARG A 19 -7.17 3.71 -10.88
N GLY A 20 -7.45 5.00 -10.95
CA GLY A 20 -8.24 5.61 -12.01
C GLY A 20 -7.61 5.43 -13.39
N ASN A 21 -8.44 5.17 -14.39
CA ASN A 21 -8.01 5.03 -15.77
C ASN A 21 -7.33 6.31 -16.26
N ASN A 22 -6.29 6.20 -17.07
CA ASN A 22 -5.45 7.33 -17.51
C ASN A 22 -4.94 8.21 -16.36
N LYS A 23 -4.71 7.61 -15.17
CA LYS A 23 -4.26 8.31 -13.96
C LYS A 23 -5.26 9.37 -13.45
N ASN A 24 -6.50 9.33 -13.93
CA ASN A 24 -7.54 10.30 -13.58
C ASN A 24 -7.83 10.31 -12.08
N ARG A 25 -8.15 11.50 -11.56
CA ARG A 25 -8.54 11.71 -10.16
C ARG A 25 -9.99 11.29 -9.93
N ILE A 26 -10.23 9.98 -9.99
CA ILE A 26 -11.59 9.43 -9.84
C ILE A 26 -12.14 9.54 -8.41
N PHE A 27 -11.31 9.93 -7.44
CA PHE A 27 -11.65 10.15 -6.04
C PHE A 27 -11.34 11.60 -5.61
N GLU A 28 -11.41 12.57 -6.51
CA GLU A 28 -11.00 13.94 -6.23
C GLU A 28 -11.86 14.61 -5.15
N LEU A 29 -13.18 14.47 -5.27
CA LEU A 29 -14.14 15.11 -4.36
C LEU A 29 -14.36 14.28 -3.09
N GLU A 30 -14.69 14.93 -1.99
CA GLU A 30 -15.05 14.26 -0.71
C GLU A 30 -16.17 13.23 -0.90
N GLN A 31 -17.19 13.55 -1.71
CA GLN A 31 -18.29 12.64 -2.02
C GLN A 31 -17.84 11.35 -2.73
N ASP A 32 -16.80 11.44 -3.57
CA ASP A 32 -16.28 10.32 -4.33
C ASP A 32 -15.51 9.37 -3.40
N LYS A 33 -14.67 9.91 -2.51
CA LYS A 33 -14.00 9.14 -1.46
C LYS A 33 -15.02 8.52 -0.49
N GLY A 34 -16.01 9.30 -0.07
CA GLY A 34 -17.11 8.84 0.78
C GLY A 34 -17.92 7.72 0.16
N LYS A 35 -18.18 7.78 -1.14
CA LYS A 35 -18.90 6.71 -1.82
C LYS A 35 -18.07 5.42 -1.88
N LEU A 36 -16.77 5.49 -2.18
CA LEU A 36 -15.92 4.31 -2.12
C LEU A 36 -15.88 3.73 -0.70
N TYR A 37 -15.70 4.57 0.32
CA TYR A 37 -15.70 4.15 1.73
C TYR A 37 -17.00 3.41 2.10
N ASN A 38 -18.17 3.97 1.75
CA ASN A 38 -19.46 3.33 2.04
C ASN A 38 -19.62 2.01 1.28
N ILE A 39 -19.20 1.94 0.01
CA ILE A 39 -19.22 0.68 -0.76
C ILE A 39 -18.33 -0.37 -0.10
N LEU A 40 -17.12 0.00 0.34
CA LEU A 40 -16.24 -0.91 1.05
C LEU A 40 -16.92 -1.44 2.32
N LYS A 41 -17.57 -0.55 3.07
CA LYS A 41 -18.27 -0.90 4.31
C LYS A 41 -19.43 -1.86 4.04
N GLU A 42 -20.31 -1.52 3.09
CA GLU A 42 -21.42 -2.37 2.67
C GLU A 42 -20.95 -3.77 2.27
N VAL A 43 -19.87 -3.87 1.47
CA VAL A 43 -19.33 -5.16 1.02
C VAL A 43 -18.67 -5.92 2.17
N LYS A 44 -18.05 -5.23 3.14
CA LYS A 44 -17.48 -5.87 4.33
C LYS A 44 -18.55 -6.38 5.31
N ASP A 45 -19.67 -5.66 5.42
CA ASP A 45 -20.79 -6.09 6.26
C ASP A 45 -21.54 -7.27 5.62
N GLU A 46 -21.61 -7.32 4.29
CA GLU A 46 -22.26 -8.40 3.53
C GLU A 46 -21.38 -9.65 3.40
N TYR A 47 -20.06 -9.47 3.33
CA TYR A 47 -19.12 -10.56 3.09
C TYR A 47 -17.96 -10.56 4.09
N SER A 48 -17.64 -11.76 4.57
CA SER A 48 -16.57 -11.99 5.54
C SER A 48 -15.19 -11.83 4.89
N PHE A 49 -14.55 -10.69 5.14
CA PHE A 49 -13.13 -10.45 4.93
C PHE A 49 -12.61 -9.44 5.97
N LYS A 50 -11.30 -9.49 6.25
CA LYS A 50 -10.65 -8.54 7.16
C LYS A 50 -10.06 -7.37 6.40
N LEU A 51 -10.21 -6.17 6.96
CA LEU A 51 -9.55 -4.97 6.47
C LEU A 51 -8.65 -4.41 7.58
N TYR A 52 -7.35 -4.47 7.38
CA TYR A 52 -6.38 -4.01 8.38
C TYR A 52 -6.00 -2.54 8.19
N ALA A 53 -5.86 -2.07 6.96
CA ALA A 53 -5.57 -0.67 6.68
C ALA A 53 -6.14 -0.23 5.34
N TYR A 54 -6.48 1.05 5.21
CA TYR A 54 -6.85 1.67 3.95
C TYR A 54 -6.36 3.11 3.84
N CYS A 55 -6.17 3.57 2.60
CA CYS A 55 -6.02 4.97 2.27
C CYS A 55 -6.59 5.26 0.88
N ILE A 56 -7.58 6.16 0.81
CA ILE A 56 -8.20 6.60 -0.44
C ILE A 56 -7.55 7.92 -0.87
N MET A 57 -6.67 7.85 -1.87
CA MET A 57 -5.99 9.00 -2.48
C MET A 57 -6.86 9.59 -3.60
N ASN A 58 -6.44 10.67 -4.25
CA ASN A 58 -7.26 11.34 -5.28
C ASN A 58 -7.43 10.53 -6.57
N ASN A 59 -6.42 9.75 -6.98
CA ASN A 59 -6.44 8.96 -8.22
C ASN A 59 -6.22 7.44 -7.99
N HIS A 60 -5.99 7.01 -6.76
CA HIS A 60 -5.84 5.61 -6.41
C HIS A 60 -6.27 5.35 -4.96
N CYS A 61 -6.39 4.09 -4.58
CA CYS A 61 -6.71 3.66 -3.23
C CYS A 61 -5.87 2.44 -2.88
N HIS A 62 -5.35 2.39 -1.66
CA HIS A 62 -4.65 1.23 -1.11
C HIS A 62 -5.49 0.57 -0.02
N LEU A 63 -5.53 -0.76 -0.03
CA LEU A 63 -6.16 -1.58 1.00
C LEU A 63 -5.19 -2.67 1.45
N LEU A 64 -5.19 -3.02 2.73
CA LEU A 64 -4.54 -4.19 3.28
C LEU A 64 -5.62 -5.11 3.82
N VAL A 65 -5.86 -6.22 3.11
CA VAL A 65 -7.01 -7.10 3.34
C VAL A 65 -6.58 -8.53 3.59
N LYS A 66 -7.40 -9.30 4.32
CA LYS A 66 -7.27 -10.75 4.44
C LYS A 66 -8.50 -11.41 3.85
N GLU A 67 -8.29 -12.39 2.96
CA GLU A 67 -9.33 -13.32 2.52
C GLU A 67 -9.81 -14.15 3.73
N GLU A 68 -11.13 -14.31 3.86
CA GLU A 68 -11.73 -15.28 4.77
C GLU A 68 -12.60 -16.24 3.95
N ASP A 69 -13.93 -16.08 3.98
CA ASP A 69 -14.86 -16.99 3.31
C ASP A 69 -14.89 -16.77 1.79
N ILE A 70 -14.57 -15.56 1.34
CA ILE A 70 -14.60 -15.19 -0.07
C ILE A 70 -13.23 -14.73 -0.59
N PRO A 71 -12.88 -15.11 -1.82
CA PRO A 71 -11.60 -14.73 -2.40
C PRO A 71 -11.60 -13.27 -2.86
N ILE A 72 -10.42 -12.66 -2.87
CA ILE A 72 -10.20 -11.23 -3.13
C ILE A 72 -10.69 -10.78 -4.50
N ASN A 73 -10.70 -11.67 -5.50
CA ASN A 73 -11.28 -11.35 -6.80
C ASN A 73 -12.78 -11.08 -6.74
N GLU A 74 -13.50 -11.70 -5.81
CA GLU A 74 -14.96 -11.59 -5.75
C GLU A 74 -15.37 -10.27 -5.11
N PHE A 75 -14.94 -9.98 -3.87
CA PHE A 75 -15.31 -8.72 -3.24
C PHE A 75 -14.75 -7.50 -3.97
N MET A 76 -13.52 -7.55 -4.47
CA MET A 76 -12.98 -6.41 -5.22
C MET A 76 -13.68 -6.20 -6.57
N LYS A 77 -14.22 -7.26 -7.20
CA LYS A 77 -15.07 -7.11 -8.39
C LYS A 77 -16.34 -6.34 -8.04
N MET A 78 -16.99 -6.67 -6.92
CA MET A 78 -18.20 -5.99 -6.46
C MET A 78 -17.92 -4.52 -6.12
N ILE A 79 -16.87 -4.25 -5.35
CA ILE A 79 -16.45 -2.89 -4.99
C ILE A 79 -16.20 -2.04 -6.25
N ASN A 80 -15.41 -2.57 -7.20
CA ASN A 80 -15.07 -1.84 -8.42
C ASN A 80 -16.29 -1.60 -9.31
N GLN A 81 -17.21 -2.58 -9.40
CA GLN A 81 -18.43 -2.43 -10.19
C GLN A 81 -19.36 -1.39 -9.57
N LYS A 82 -19.66 -1.49 -8.27
CA LYS A 82 -20.50 -0.51 -7.56
C LYS A 82 -19.95 0.91 -7.70
N TYR A 83 -18.63 1.08 -7.57
CA TYR A 83 -18.00 2.39 -7.70
C TYR A 83 -18.03 2.92 -9.14
N ALA A 84 -17.70 2.07 -10.13
CA ALA A 84 -17.69 2.49 -11.53
C ALA A 84 -19.08 2.91 -12.02
N VAL A 85 -20.14 2.22 -11.59
CA VAL A 85 -21.54 2.59 -11.88
C VAL A 85 -21.87 3.95 -11.28
N TYR A 86 -21.54 4.18 -10.00
CA TYR A 86 -21.73 5.48 -9.36
C TYR A 86 -20.99 6.59 -10.11
N TYR A 87 -19.69 6.41 -10.37
CA TYR A 87 -18.86 7.43 -10.99
C TYR A 87 -19.34 7.80 -12.40
N ASN A 88 -19.65 6.80 -13.23
CA ASN A 88 -20.14 7.03 -14.59
C ASN A 88 -21.50 7.75 -14.59
N ARG A 89 -22.42 7.36 -13.72
CA ARG A 89 -23.72 8.05 -13.58
C ARG A 89 -23.53 9.50 -13.13
N ASN A 90 -22.76 9.75 -12.08
CA ASN A 90 -22.55 11.09 -11.53
C ASN A 90 -21.77 12.03 -12.46
N ARG A 91 -20.93 11.49 -13.36
CA ARG A 91 -20.14 12.28 -14.32
C ARG A 91 -20.71 12.27 -15.73
N ASN A 92 -21.86 11.64 -15.96
CA ASN A 92 -22.44 11.40 -17.29
C ASN A 92 -21.40 10.84 -18.28
N LYS A 93 -20.63 9.84 -17.83
CA LYS A 93 -19.57 9.18 -18.60
C LYS A 93 -19.93 7.73 -18.89
N VAL A 94 -19.31 7.18 -19.95
CA VAL A 94 -19.33 5.76 -20.29
C VAL A 94 -17.91 5.22 -20.35
N GLY A 95 -17.76 3.90 -20.21
CA GLY A 95 -16.47 3.21 -20.31
C GLY A 95 -15.77 2.96 -18.97
N HIS A 96 -14.47 2.64 -19.05
CA HIS A 96 -13.67 2.19 -17.92
C HIS A 96 -13.28 3.33 -16.97
N VAL A 97 -13.69 3.20 -15.70
CA VAL A 97 -13.32 4.12 -14.61
C VAL A 97 -11.94 3.80 -14.03
N PHE A 98 -11.62 2.51 -13.87
CA PHE A 98 -10.34 2.04 -13.38
C PHE A 98 -9.40 1.67 -14.53
N GLN A 99 -8.09 1.85 -14.33
CA GLN A 99 -7.06 1.60 -15.35
C GLN A 99 -7.00 0.13 -15.77
N ASP A 100 -7.22 -0.79 -14.82
CA ASP A 100 -7.34 -2.22 -15.03
C ASP A 100 -8.19 -2.78 -13.88
N ARG A 101 -8.25 -4.11 -13.73
CA ARG A 101 -8.56 -4.75 -12.46
C ARG A 101 -7.65 -4.20 -11.36
N PHE A 102 -8.07 -4.36 -10.12
CA PHE A 102 -7.20 -4.08 -8.99
C PHE A 102 -5.89 -4.85 -9.10
N ARG A 103 -4.80 -4.23 -8.65
CA ARG A 103 -3.51 -4.89 -8.43
C ARG A 103 -3.47 -5.46 -7.03
N SER A 104 -2.74 -6.55 -6.85
CA SER A 104 -2.58 -7.19 -5.56
C SER A 104 -1.18 -7.82 -5.44
N GLU A 105 -0.52 -7.65 -4.31
CA GLU A 105 0.71 -8.35 -3.93
C GLU A 105 0.47 -9.15 -2.63
N PRO A 106 0.90 -10.42 -2.54
CA PRO A 106 0.78 -11.21 -1.32
C PRO A 106 1.64 -10.64 -0.19
N VAL A 107 1.18 -10.79 1.06
CA VAL A 107 1.89 -10.32 2.26
C VAL A 107 2.17 -11.52 3.16
N GLU A 108 3.42 -11.97 3.16
CA GLU A 108 3.81 -13.24 3.81
C GLU A 108 4.64 -13.06 5.08
N ASP A 109 5.14 -11.86 5.34
CA ASP A 109 6.06 -11.56 6.44
C ASP A 109 5.50 -10.47 7.36
N ASP A 110 5.63 -10.66 8.68
CA ASP A 110 5.08 -9.76 9.70
C ASP A 110 5.75 -8.38 9.68
N SER A 111 7.06 -8.32 9.40
CA SER A 111 7.79 -7.05 9.30
C SER A 111 7.36 -6.28 8.05
N TYR A 112 7.16 -6.97 6.92
CA TYR A 112 6.60 -6.38 5.71
C TYR A 112 5.17 -5.89 5.96
N PHE A 113 4.35 -6.69 6.67
CA PHE A 113 2.98 -6.35 7.03
C PHE A 113 2.90 -5.05 7.84
N LEU A 114 3.70 -4.90 8.90
CA LEU A 114 3.71 -3.68 9.71
C LEU A 114 4.27 -2.47 8.95
N GLY A 115 5.31 -2.69 8.14
CA GLY A 115 5.82 -1.66 7.24
C GLY A 115 4.77 -1.21 6.23
N LEU A 116 3.95 -2.14 5.72
CA LEU A 116 2.86 -1.84 4.80
C LEU A 116 1.73 -1.04 5.47
N VAL A 117 1.35 -1.37 6.71
CA VAL A 117 0.41 -0.56 7.50
C VAL A 117 0.89 0.89 7.58
N ARG A 118 2.16 1.08 7.95
CA ARG A 118 2.79 2.42 7.96
C ARG A 118 2.73 3.09 6.60
N TYR A 119 3.13 2.38 5.55
CA TYR A 119 3.19 2.93 4.20
C TYR A 119 1.80 3.39 3.71
N ILE A 120 0.75 2.62 3.97
CA ILE A 120 -0.63 2.98 3.61
C ILE A 120 -1.06 4.26 4.33
N HIS A 121 -0.78 4.37 5.63
CA HIS A 121 -1.15 5.55 6.41
C HIS A 121 -0.33 6.80 6.08
N LEU A 122 0.94 6.66 5.67
CA LEU A 122 1.81 7.78 5.32
C LEU A 122 1.67 8.23 3.86
N ASN A 123 0.94 7.50 3.03
CA ASN A 123 0.67 7.88 1.64
C ASN A 123 0.18 9.33 1.45
N PRO A 124 -0.80 9.85 2.22
CA PRO A 124 -1.24 11.24 2.11
C PRO A 124 -0.18 12.26 2.55
N VAL A 125 0.70 11.88 3.48
CA VAL A 125 1.83 12.72 3.93
C VAL A 125 2.90 12.80 2.84
N GLU A 126 3.29 11.66 2.26
CA GLU A 126 4.25 11.62 1.14
C GLU A 126 3.74 12.39 -0.09
N ALA A 127 2.42 12.39 -0.31
CA ALA A 127 1.76 13.16 -1.36
C ALA A 127 1.56 14.65 -1.01
N LYS A 128 2.01 15.09 0.18
CA LYS A 128 1.88 16.47 0.69
C LYS A 128 0.43 16.97 0.76
N LEU A 129 -0.51 16.07 1.04
CA LEU A 129 -1.92 16.43 1.24
C LEU A 129 -2.18 16.89 2.69
N VAL A 130 -1.40 16.36 3.64
CA VAL A 130 -1.40 16.69 5.07
C VAL A 130 0.02 16.52 5.62
N ASP A 131 0.30 17.11 6.78
CA ASP A 131 1.60 16.96 7.45
C ASP A 131 1.62 15.76 8.43
N ASP A 132 0.45 15.37 8.94
CA ASP A 132 0.29 14.27 9.88
C ASP A 132 -0.82 13.32 9.39
N PRO A 133 -0.61 11.99 9.36
CA PRO A 133 -1.62 11.04 8.89
C PRO A 133 -2.93 11.10 9.69
N TYR A 134 -2.90 11.59 10.94
CA TYR A 134 -4.08 11.81 11.78
C TYR A 134 -5.04 12.87 11.20
N GLN A 135 -4.55 13.77 10.36
CA GLN A 135 -5.35 14.82 9.71
C GLN A 135 -6.09 14.31 8.46
N TYR A 136 -5.66 13.18 7.88
CA TYR A 136 -6.26 12.67 6.65
C TYR A 136 -7.46 11.76 6.91
N LYS A 137 -8.65 12.33 6.74
CA LYS A 137 -9.94 11.66 6.97
C LYS A 137 -10.13 10.34 6.22
N TRP A 138 -9.49 10.18 5.05
CA TRP A 138 -9.70 9.05 4.16
C TRP A 138 -8.63 7.97 4.27
N CYS A 139 -8.01 7.85 5.45
CA CYS A 139 -7.16 6.72 5.80
C CYS A 139 -7.52 6.17 7.19
N SER A 140 -7.17 4.91 7.43
CA SER A 140 -7.47 4.22 8.68
C SER A 140 -6.59 4.62 9.87
N TYR A 141 -5.60 5.50 9.71
CA TYR A 141 -4.63 5.81 10.78
C TYR A 141 -5.31 6.22 12.09
N LYS A 142 -6.30 7.11 11.99
CA LYS A 142 -7.03 7.62 13.16
C LYS A 142 -7.89 6.55 13.85
N GLU A 143 -8.41 5.57 13.09
CA GLU A 143 -9.25 4.49 13.63
C GLU A 143 -8.53 3.58 14.62
N TYR A 144 -7.20 3.50 14.53
CA TYR A 144 -6.39 2.75 15.50
C TYR A 144 -6.40 3.32 16.92
N PHE A 145 -6.86 4.55 17.09
CA PHE A 145 -7.01 5.19 18.40
C PHE A 145 -8.44 5.24 18.90
N TYR A 146 -9.40 4.64 18.17
CA TYR A 146 -10.77 4.51 18.63
C TYR A 146 -10.92 3.28 19.51
N GLU A 147 -11.80 3.37 20.52
CA GLU A 147 -12.17 2.21 21.34
C GLU A 147 -12.81 1.12 20.47
N THR A 148 -13.68 1.52 19.55
CA THR A 148 -14.28 0.65 18.53
C THR A 148 -13.99 1.25 17.15
N PRO A 149 -13.12 0.64 16.34
CA PRO A 149 -12.89 1.05 14.96
C PRO A 149 -14.16 0.98 14.11
N LEU A 150 -14.27 1.84 13.10
CA LEU A 150 -15.47 1.96 12.28
C LEU A 150 -15.49 0.97 11.12
N MET A 151 -14.30 0.64 10.61
CA MET A 151 -14.10 -0.05 9.35
C MET A 151 -13.05 -1.16 9.46
N ILE A 152 -12.00 -0.97 10.27
CA ILE A 152 -10.84 -1.86 10.32
C ILE A 152 -10.91 -2.95 11.40
N ASP A 153 -10.37 -4.12 11.08
CA ASP A 153 -10.10 -5.22 12.01
C ASP A 153 -8.76 -4.99 12.73
N SER A 154 -8.74 -4.04 13.67
CA SER A 154 -7.48 -3.54 14.26
C SER A 154 -6.72 -4.52 15.15
N GLU A 155 -7.36 -5.58 15.66
CA GLU A 155 -6.80 -6.44 16.70
C GLU A 155 -5.55 -7.19 16.24
N PHE A 156 -5.53 -7.67 15.00
CA PHE A 156 -4.36 -8.35 14.45
C PHE A 156 -3.13 -7.41 14.42
N VAL A 157 -3.31 -6.17 13.97
CA VAL A 157 -2.24 -5.16 13.93
C VAL A 157 -1.82 -4.75 15.34
N LYS A 158 -2.77 -4.55 16.25
CA LYS A 158 -2.48 -4.22 17.65
C LYS A 158 -1.62 -5.29 18.32
N THR A 159 -1.98 -6.56 18.16
CA THR A 159 -1.22 -7.69 18.73
C THR A 159 0.17 -7.80 18.12
N ASN A 160 0.32 -7.59 16.80
CA ASN A 160 1.63 -7.63 16.15
C ASN A 160 2.55 -6.46 16.57
N ILE A 161 2.01 -5.32 16.96
CA ILE A 161 2.79 -4.16 17.43
C ILE A 161 3.11 -4.26 18.91
N CYS A 162 2.15 -4.73 19.71
CA CYS A 162 2.31 -4.89 21.14
C CYS A 162 1.42 -6.03 21.64
N PRO A 163 1.98 -7.24 21.83
CA PRO A 163 1.23 -8.40 22.30
C PRO A 163 0.55 -8.15 23.65
N GLU A 164 1.20 -7.44 24.56
CA GLU A 164 0.69 -7.11 25.90
C GLU A 164 -0.19 -5.83 25.92
N ARG A 165 -0.37 -5.16 24.78
CA ARG A 165 -1.13 -3.91 24.58
C ARG A 165 -0.66 -2.69 25.39
N GLU A 166 0.28 -2.86 26.31
CA GLU A 166 0.89 -1.74 27.02
C GLU A 166 1.57 -0.76 26.04
N ASN A 167 1.35 0.53 26.23
CA ASN A 167 1.97 1.56 25.39
C ASN A 167 1.65 1.44 23.88
N PHE A 168 0.57 0.76 23.47
CA PHE A 168 0.21 0.59 22.04
C PHE A 168 0.24 1.93 21.28
N ARG A 169 -0.36 2.99 21.82
CA ARG A 169 -0.37 4.33 21.20
C ARG A 169 1.06 4.82 20.89
N LYS A 170 1.98 4.70 21.84
CA LYS A 170 3.38 5.11 21.68
C LYS A 170 4.09 4.25 20.63
N ASN A 171 3.91 2.93 20.69
CA ASN A 171 4.54 2.00 19.74
C ASN A 171 4.01 2.18 18.32
N PHE A 172 2.71 2.41 18.16
CA PHE A 172 2.08 2.70 16.86
C PHE A 172 2.59 4.01 16.26
N ILE A 173 2.73 5.08 17.07
CA ILE A 173 3.34 6.34 16.62
C ILE A 173 4.81 6.12 16.23
N ASN A 174 5.58 5.38 17.03
CA ASN A 174 6.98 5.09 16.75
C ASN A 174 7.15 4.27 15.47
N LEU A 175 6.28 3.29 15.21
CA LEU A 175 6.25 2.54 13.94
C LEU A 175 6.17 3.53 12.76
N HIS A 176 5.27 4.49 12.81
CA HIS A 176 5.07 5.48 11.73
C HIS A 176 6.18 6.54 11.63
N ARG A 177 7.00 6.71 12.67
CA ARG A 177 8.20 7.56 12.64
C ARG A 177 9.45 6.82 12.19
N GLY A 178 9.41 5.48 12.19
CA GLY A 178 10.53 4.66 11.79
C GLY A 178 10.80 4.71 10.30
N ASP A 179 12.05 4.43 9.94
CA ASP A 179 12.48 4.33 8.55
C ASP A 179 11.88 3.12 7.83
N ASP A 180 11.73 3.26 6.52
CA ASP A 180 11.30 2.20 5.62
C ASP A 180 12.28 2.06 4.46
N GLU A 181 12.68 0.82 4.21
CA GLU A 181 13.56 0.45 3.10
C GLU A 181 12.86 -0.48 2.11
N ASN A 182 11.58 -0.78 2.33
CA ASN A 182 10.79 -1.61 1.45
C ASN A 182 10.12 -0.79 0.35
N LEU A 183 9.93 -1.45 -0.80
CA LEU A 183 9.14 -0.90 -1.89
C LEU A 183 7.80 -1.64 -1.99
N TYR A 184 6.70 -0.89 -1.89
CA TYR A 184 5.35 -1.44 -1.89
C TYR A 184 4.66 -1.29 -3.27
N LEU A 185 3.52 -1.96 -3.44
CA LEU A 185 2.66 -1.79 -4.60
C LEU A 185 2.12 -0.35 -4.65
N ASP A 186 2.44 0.38 -5.71
CA ASP A 186 1.98 1.75 -5.96
C ASP A 186 1.94 2.03 -7.47
N THR A 187 1.50 3.23 -7.81
CA THR A 187 1.70 3.90 -9.08
C THR A 187 3.19 3.89 -9.46
N TYR A 188 3.47 3.83 -10.77
CA TYR A 188 4.84 3.84 -11.27
C TYR A 188 5.60 5.09 -10.80
N GLU A 189 4.93 6.25 -10.84
CA GLU A 189 5.49 7.54 -10.45
C GLU A 189 5.95 7.53 -8.98
N THR A 190 5.09 7.07 -8.06
CA THR A 190 5.46 6.98 -6.65
C THR A 190 6.54 5.94 -6.42
N LYS A 191 6.48 4.77 -7.09
CA LYS A 191 7.54 3.75 -6.97
C LYS A 191 8.89 4.31 -7.41
N GLU A 192 8.96 4.98 -8.56
CA GLU A 192 10.19 5.59 -9.05
C GLU A 192 10.75 6.65 -8.10
N ALA A 193 9.90 7.54 -7.59
CA ALA A 193 10.34 8.55 -6.62
C ALA A 193 10.86 7.91 -5.32
N ARG A 194 10.25 6.81 -4.86
CA ARG A 194 10.65 6.10 -3.64
C ARG A 194 11.96 5.33 -3.82
N LYS A 195 12.25 4.78 -5.00
CA LYS A 195 13.51 4.04 -5.25
C LYS A 195 14.73 4.87 -4.87
N THR A 196 14.78 6.14 -5.28
CA THR A 196 15.88 7.05 -4.95
C THR A 196 15.96 7.32 -3.45
N LYS A 197 14.84 7.67 -2.80
CA LYS A 197 14.82 7.93 -1.34
C LYS A 197 15.29 6.73 -0.52
N ILE A 198 14.86 5.52 -0.91
CA ILE A 198 15.27 4.29 -0.24
C ILE A 198 16.77 4.06 -0.44
N ALA A 199 17.28 4.24 -1.67
CA ALA A 199 18.70 4.10 -1.97
C ALA A 199 19.58 5.06 -1.17
N GLU A 200 19.24 6.35 -1.14
CA GLU A 200 19.92 7.37 -0.34
C GLU A 200 20.01 6.96 1.13
N ARG A 201 18.88 6.52 1.71
CA ARG A 201 18.83 6.07 3.09
C ARG A 201 19.68 4.82 3.34
N VAL A 202 19.55 3.81 2.47
CA VAL A 202 20.31 2.56 2.60
C VAL A 202 21.81 2.83 2.51
N PHE A 203 22.26 3.67 1.57
CA PHE A 203 23.67 4.03 1.47
C PHE A 203 24.15 4.83 2.67
N HIS A 204 23.39 5.84 3.10
CA HIS A 204 23.71 6.61 4.30
C HIS A 204 23.90 5.72 5.53
N ASN A 205 22.96 4.80 5.77
CA ASN A 205 22.97 3.92 6.93
C ASN A 205 24.00 2.78 6.85
N ASN A 206 24.62 2.54 5.69
CA ASN A 206 25.57 1.45 5.47
C ASN A 206 26.95 1.94 4.99
N GLY A 207 27.27 3.22 5.16
CA GLY A 207 28.60 3.77 4.87
C GLY A 207 28.89 3.92 3.36
N GLY A 208 27.86 4.16 2.56
CA GLY A 208 27.95 4.38 1.11
C GLY A 208 27.60 3.15 0.28
N VAL A 209 28.03 3.17 -0.98
CA VAL A 209 27.78 2.11 -1.97
C VAL A 209 28.80 0.99 -1.80
N ASN A 210 28.31 -0.16 -1.34
CA ASN A 210 29.09 -1.39 -1.12
C ASN A 210 28.21 -2.64 -1.26
N GLU A 211 28.82 -3.83 -1.21
CA GLU A 211 28.14 -5.13 -1.32
C GLU A 211 26.92 -5.25 -0.41
N LYS A 212 27.08 -4.93 0.88
CA LYS A 212 25.99 -5.01 1.87
C LYS A 212 24.83 -4.10 1.50
N SER A 213 25.10 -2.84 1.14
CA SER A 213 24.06 -1.87 0.77
C SER A 213 23.32 -2.26 -0.52
N ILE A 214 24.05 -2.83 -1.50
CA ILE A 214 23.49 -3.25 -2.79
C ILE A 214 22.63 -4.50 -2.63
N LYS A 215 23.09 -5.48 -1.84
CA LYS A 215 22.30 -6.66 -1.47
C LYS A 215 21.02 -6.27 -0.75
N ARG A 216 21.12 -5.37 0.24
CA ARG A 216 19.98 -4.85 1.00
C ARG A 216 18.95 -4.14 0.12
N LEU A 217 19.39 -3.33 -0.86
CA LEU A 217 18.48 -2.74 -1.84
C LEU A 217 17.79 -3.80 -2.69
N LYS A 218 18.54 -4.81 -3.15
CA LYS A 218 17.98 -5.87 -3.98
C LYS A 218 16.89 -6.63 -3.22
N ASP A 219 17.17 -7.03 -1.99
CA ASP A 219 16.29 -7.86 -1.16
C ASP A 219 15.02 -7.08 -0.74
N ASN A 220 15.16 -5.83 -0.27
CA ASN A 220 14.02 -5.08 0.28
C ASN A 220 13.11 -4.44 -0.78
N THR A 221 13.63 -4.18 -1.99
CA THR A 221 12.88 -3.42 -3.00
C THR A 221 12.53 -4.22 -4.25
N GLY A 222 13.16 -5.37 -4.44
CA GLY A 222 13.05 -6.14 -5.68
C GLY A 222 13.57 -5.41 -6.91
N MET A 223 14.28 -4.28 -6.76
CA MET A 223 14.76 -3.47 -7.87
C MET A 223 15.56 -4.29 -8.90
N THR A 224 15.42 -3.92 -10.17
CA THR A 224 16.24 -4.53 -11.22
C THR A 224 17.70 -4.09 -11.08
N PHE A 225 18.65 -4.83 -11.64
CA PHE A 225 20.06 -4.41 -11.57
C PHE A 225 20.30 -3.07 -12.27
N ARG A 226 19.50 -2.76 -13.30
CA ARG A 226 19.51 -1.45 -13.95
C ARG A 226 18.98 -0.35 -13.02
N ASP A 227 17.93 -0.62 -12.26
CA ASP A 227 17.43 0.31 -11.25
C ASP A 227 18.50 0.59 -10.19
N ILE A 228 19.12 -0.47 -9.65
CA ILE A 228 20.17 -0.37 -8.63
C ILE A 228 21.37 0.41 -9.17
N ALA A 229 21.86 0.08 -10.37
CA ALA A 229 22.96 0.78 -11.03
C ALA A 229 22.67 2.28 -11.17
N ARG A 230 21.44 2.64 -11.56
CA ARG A 230 21.00 4.02 -11.71
C ARG A 230 20.99 4.77 -10.37
N VAL A 231 20.38 4.21 -9.32
CA VAL A 231 20.28 4.90 -8.01
C VAL A 231 21.62 4.94 -7.26
N ALA A 232 22.49 3.97 -7.49
CA ALA A 232 23.84 3.91 -6.91
C ALA A 232 24.87 4.71 -7.72
N ASN A 233 24.52 5.19 -8.92
CA ASN A 233 25.43 5.82 -9.87
C ASN A 233 26.69 4.97 -10.17
N ILE A 234 26.49 3.67 -10.43
CA ILE A 234 27.55 2.71 -10.79
C ILE A 234 27.18 1.93 -12.05
N SER A 235 28.14 1.19 -12.63
CA SER A 235 27.85 0.31 -13.77
C SER A 235 27.08 -0.94 -13.37
N ILE A 236 26.28 -1.49 -14.28
CA ILE A 236 25.58 -2.78 -14.08
C ILE A 236 26.58 -3.90 -13.76
N ASN A 237 27.78 -3.88 -14.36
CA ASN A 237 28.84 -4.86 -14.06
C ASN A 237 29.30 -4.79 -12.61
N MET A 238 29.34 -3.59 -12.01
CA MET A 238 29.67 -3.43 -10.61
C MET A 238 28.56 -3.95 -9.69
N VAL A 239 27.29 -3.77 -10.07
CA VAL A 239 26.15 -4.38 -9.37
C VAL A 239 26.24 -5.91 -9.38
N ASN A 240 26.50 -6.51 -10.55
CA ASN A 240 26.68 -7.96 -10.68
C ASN A 240 27.81 -8.47 -9.80
N LYS A 241 28.96 -7.78 -9.81
CA LYS A 241 30.11 -8.10 -8.95
C LYS A 241 29.73 -8.08 -7.47
N PHE A 242 28.96 -7.08 -7.01
CA PHE A 242 28.49 -7.01 -5.63
C PHE A 242 27.48 -8.09 -5.27
N LEU A 243 26.70 -8.59 -6.23
CA LEU A 243 25.70 -9.64 -5.99
C LEU A 243 26.23 -11.05 -6.27
N ASN A 244 27.51 -11.21 -6.58
CA ASN A 244 28.17 -12.47 -6.93
C ASN A 244 27.46 -13.21 -8.09
N LEU A 245 27.13 -12.48 -9.15
CA LEU A 245 26.50 -12.96 -10.38
C LEU A 245 27.34 -12.65 -11.63
#